data_AF-A0A2Z2NL43-F1
#
_entry.id   AF-A0A2Z2NL43-F1
#
_cell.length_a   1.000
_cell.length_b   1.000
_cell.length_c   1.000
_cell.angle_alpha   90.00
_cell.angle_beta   90.00
_cell.angle_gamma   90.00
#
_symmetry.space_group_name_H-M   'P 1'
#
loop_
_entity.id
_entity.type
_entity.pdbx_description
1 polymer ?
#
loop_
_entity_poly.entity_id
_entity_poly.type
_entity_poly.pdbx_seq_one_letter_code
_entity_poly.pdbx_strand_id
1 'polypeptide(L)'
;MDAAFKRALVGYALARSLNGVISVAQGTEVAIQPAGIGVNFTPGQILDPVNDLVERFSWIMMLASSSLGIQKVLLSMSAWQGLFIAVTVLGLVFCVCVISPRLRPGRRVVQRLFLFVLLLRFMMPAISVANDWVYRTFLEADYVSASATLTQAQQAIGQINEAVTTERQETPDSFMDRARSLYNLALAQIDIDRRLDEYSQAAESISESTIRLVVVFVMQTLVFPLIFLFVMLGLIRRLASPWSR
;
A
#
# COMPACT_ATOMS: atom_id res chain seq x y z
N MET A 1 -11.29 -2.31 -8.70
CA MET A 1 -9.86 -2.54 -9.04
C MET A 1 -9.07 -1.26 -9.34
N ASP A 2 -9.54 -0.35 -10.21
CA ASP A 2 -8.75 0.86 -10.56
C ASP A 2 -8.39 1.73 -9.36
N ALA A 3 -9.34 1.95 -8.44
CA ALA A 3 -9.08 2.68 -7.21
C ALA A 3 -8.00 2.01 -6.35
N ALA A 4 -8.03 0.68 -6.24
CA ALA A 4 -7.02 -0.10 -5.51
C ALA A 4 -5.62 0.08 -6.14
N PHE A 5 -5.52 -0.02 -7.46
CA PHE A 5 -4.28 0.16 -8.18
C PHE A 5 -3.72 1.58 -8.01
N LYS A 6 -4.58 2.60 -8.13
CA LYS A 6 -4.19 3.99 -7.87
C LYS A 6 -3.70 4.20 -6.43
N ARG A 7 -4.42 3.66 -5.44
CA ARG A 7 -4.02 3.72 -4.02
C ARG A 7 -2.67 3.04 -3.79
N ALA A 8 -2.40 1.93 -4.46
CA ALA A 8 -1.13 1.23 -4.35
C ALA A 8 0.03 2.05 -4.93
N LEU A 9 -0.16 2.68 -6.10
CA LEU A 9 0.81 3.59 -6.70
C LEU A 9 1.07 4.83 -5.83
N VAL A 10 0.02 5.41 -5.25
CA VAL A 10 0.16 6.54 -4.32
C VAL A 10 0.95 6.12 -3.09
N GLY A 11 0.65 4.95 -2.50
CA GLY A 11 1.43 4.42 -1.38
C GLY A 11 2.90 4.17 -1.71
N TYR A 12 3.19 3.66 -2.91
CA TYR A 12 4.57 3.51 -3.41
C TYR A 12 5.28 4.86 -3.53
N ALA A 13 4.62 5.85 -4.12
CA ALA A 13 5.18 7.20 -4.26
C ALA A 13 5.43 7.85 -2.89
N LEU A 14 4.49 7.70 -1.94
CA LEU A 14 4.64 8.17 -0.57
C LEU A 14 5.87 7.53 0.08
N ALA A 15 5.99 6.20 0.03
CA ALA A 15 7.14 5.47 0.56
C ALA A 15 8.47 5.99 -0.02
N ARG A 16 8.54 6.18 -1.35
CA ARG A 16 9.75 6.65 -2.01
C ARG A 16 10.09 8.10 -1.64
N SER A 17 9.07 8.95 -1.51
CA SER A 17 9.26 10.34 -1.08
C SER A 17 9.71 10.43 0.38
N LEU A 18 9.14 9.60 1.25
CA LEU A 18 9.50 9.53 2.66
C LEU A 18 10.93 9.03 2.86
N ASN A 19 11.33 7.98 2.13
CA ASN A 19 12.72 7.51 2.09
C ASN A 19 13.69 8.61 1.65
N GLY A 20 13.27 9.48 0.72
CA GLY A 20 14.06 10.63 0.30
C GLY A 20 14.23 11.67 1.41
N VAL A 21 13.13 12.05 2.07
CA VAL A 21 13.15 13.04 3.17
C VAL A 21 13.96 12.51 4.37
N ILE A 22 13.79 11.23 4.74
CA ILE A 22 14.55 10.60 5.82
C ILE A 22 16.05 10.54 5.49
N SER A 23 16.42 10.18 4.25
CA SER A 23 17.83 10.15 3.83
C SER A 23 18.50 11.51 3.93
N VAL A 24 17.77 12.60 3.64
CA VAL A 24 18.29 13.96 3.87
C VAL A 24 18.48 14.21 5.37
N ALA A 25 17.54 13.80 6.23
CA ALA A 25 17.67 13.98 7.67
C ALA A 25 18.86 13.21 8.26
N GLN A 26 19.07 11.97 7.81
CA GLN A 26 20.24 11.16 8.16
C GLN A 26 21.55 11.85 7.78
N GLY A 27 21.58 12.62 6.69
CA GLY A 27 22.75 13.39 6.27
C GLY A 27 23.02 14.66 7.10
N THR A 28 22.16 15.04 8.05
CA THR A 28 22.27 16.27 8.85
C THR A 28 22.96 16.07 10.21
N GLU A 29 23.74 15.01 10.39
CA GLU A 29 24.51 14.78 11.62
C GLU A 29 25.47 15.94 11.92
N VAL A 30 25.37 16.50 13.13
CA VAL A 30 26.27 17.55 13.61
C VAL A 30 26.78 17.17 15.00
N ALA A 31 28.11 17.09 15.13
CA ALA A 31 28.76 17.08 16.43
C ALA A 31 28.73 18.49 17.01
N ILE A 32 27.68 18.81 17.76
CA ILE A 32 27.59 20.08 18.47
C ILE A 32 28.34 19.89 19.80
N GLN A 33 29.32 20.74 20.10
CA GLN A 33 30.02 20.75 21.39
C GLN A 33 29.58 21.97 22.20
N PRO A 34 28.34 21.99 22.75
CA PRO A 34 27.95 23.07 23.63
C PRO A 34 28.75 22.97 24.93
N ALA A 35 29.45 24.05 25.31
CA ALA A 35 30.20 24.16 26.56
C ALA A 35 31.31 23.10 26.79
N GLY A 36 31.85 22.48 25.73
CA GLY A 36 32.92 21.47 25.85
C GLY A 36 32.45 20.08 26.29
N ILE A 37 31.13 19.88 26.45
CA ILE A 37 30.50 18.57 26.63
C ILE A 37 29.96 18.18 25.25
N GLY A 38 30.53 17.14 24.62
CA GLY A 38 30.05 16.68 23.32
C GLY A 38 28.67 16.05 23.44
N VAL A 39 27.63 16.72 22.94
CA VAL A 39 26.30 16.14 22.76
C VAL A 39 26.08 15.98 21.26
N ASN A 40 26.07 14.73 20.79
CA ASN A 40 25.92 14.45 19.37
C ASN A 40 24.45 14.59 18.97
N PHE A 41 24.16 15.49 18.02
CA PHE A 41 22.86 15.55 17.37
C PHE A 41 22.89 14.60 16.16
N THR A 42 22.31 13.41 16.33
CA THR A 42 22.30 12.32 15.35
C THR A 42 20.87 11.88 15.01
N PRO A 43 20.06 12.74 14.34
CA PRO A 43 18.71 12.37 13.91
C PRO A 43 18.71 11.13 13.01
N GLY A 44 19.82 10.84 12.33
CA GLY A 44 19.97 9.63 11.51
C GLY A 44 19.75 8.35 12.30
N GLN A 45 20.36 8.20 13.48
CA GLN A 45 20.25 6.99 14.29
C GLN A 45 18.81 6.69 14.76
N ILE A 46 18.01 7.75 14.97
CA ILE A 46 16.59 7.61 15.34
C ILE A 46 15.76 7.17 14.12
N LEU A 47 16.09 7.72 12.95
CA LEU A 47 15.36 7.47 11.72
C LEU A 47 15.80 6.19 10.99
N ASP A 48 16.98 5.63 11.29
CA ASP A 48 17.53 4.43 10.63
C ASP A 48 16.57 3.24 10.63
N PRO A 49 15.98 2.81 11.76
CA PRO A 49 15.05 1.68 11.77
C PRO A 49 13.80 1.95 10.93
N VAL A 50 13.37 3.20 10.90
CA VAL A 50 12.18 3.63 10.16
C VAL A 50 12.47 3.71 8.66
N ASN A 51 13.65 4.18 8.27
CA ASN A 51 14.10 4.14 6.89
C ASN A 51 14.06 2.71 6.33
N ASP A 52 14.56 1.73 7.09
CA ASP A 52 14.52 0.32 6.71
C ASP A 52 13.08 -0.19 6.54
N LEU A 53 12.16 0.22 7.42
CA LEU A 53 10.73 -0.13 7.31
C LEU A 53 10.09 0.50 6.07
N VAL A 54 10.39 1.77 5.80
CA VAL A 54 9.86 2.51 4.64
C VAL A 54 10.40 1.93 3.34
N GLU A 55 11.67 1.50 3.30
CA GLU A 55 12.22 0.80 2.15
C GLU A 55 11.48 -0.52 1.88
N ARG A 56 11.29 -1.36 2.90
CA ARG A 56 10.52 -2.61 2.79
C ARG A 56 9.08 -2.36 2.36
N PHE A 57 8.46 -1.32 2.91
CA PHE A 57 7.13 -0.89 2.51
C PHE A 57 7.07 -0.51 1.03
N SER A 58 8.04 0.27 0.54
CA SER A 58 8.15 0.60 -0.88
C SER A 58 8.19 -0.66 -1.76
N TRP A 59 8.99 -1.67 -1.39
CA TRP A 59 9.02 -2.96 -2.10
C TRP A 59 7.66 -3.67 -2.09
N ILE A 60 6.99 -3.72 -0.94
CA ILE A 60 5.64 -4.31 -0.82
C ILE A 60 4.64 -3.57 -1.68
N MET A 61 4.68 -2.23 -1.70
CA MET A 61 3.80 -1.41 -2.53
C MET A 61 4.04 -1.59 -4.02
N MET A 62 5.30 -1.77 -4.43
CA MET A 62 5.64 -2.11 -5.81
C MET A 62 5.06 -3.48 -6.21
N LEU A 63 5.18 -4.49 -5.34
CA LEU A 63 4.58 -5.80 -5.57
C LEU A 63 3.04 -5.75 -5.60
N ALA A 64 2.43 -5.00 -4.68
CA ALA A 64 0.99 -4.80 -4.60
C ALA A 64 0.46 -4.13 -5.87
N SER A 65 1.10 -3.05 -6.31
CA SER A 65 0.75 -2.36 -7.55
C SER A 65 0.93 -3.26 -8.77
N SER A 66 2.01 -4.05 -8.84
CA SER A 66 2.25 -5.01 -9.92
C SER A 66 1.17 -6.11 -9.97
N SER A 67 0.81 -6.67 -8.82
CA SER A 67 -0.26 -7.67 -8.68
C SER A 67 -1.61 -7.11 -9.14
N LEU A 68 -1.97 -5.90 -8.69
CA LEU A 68 -3.19 -5.23 -9.12
C LEU A 68 -3.17 -4.88 -10.62
N GLY A 69 -2.00 -4.55 -11.17
CA GLY A 69 -1.80 -4.36 -12.61
C GLY A 69 -2.08 -5.65 -13.39
N ILE A 70 -1.57 -6.78 -12.93
CA ILE A 70 -1.86 -8.11 -13.51
C ILE A 70 -3.37 -8.39 -13.46
N GLN A 71 -4.01 -8.16 -12.30
CA GLN A 71 -5.45 -8.35 -12.16
C GLN A 71 -6.26 -7.46 -13.11
N LYS A 72 -5.82 -6.22 -13.36
CA LYS A 72 -6.45 -5.31 -14.33
C LYS A 72 -6.33 -5.82 -15.76
N VAL A 73 -5.17 -6.38 -16.15
CA VAL A 73 -4.98 -7.04 -17.45
C VAL A 73 -5.88 -8.28 -17.55
N LEU A 74 -5.96 -9.10 -16.50
CA LEU A 74 -6.85 -10.27 -16.49
C LEU A 74 -8.33 -9.85 -16.55
N LEU A 75 -8.71 -8.73 -15.93
CA LEU A 75 -10.05 -8.16 -16.03
C LEU A 75 -10.36 -7.74 -17.47
N SER A 76 -9.44 -7.06 -18.16
CA SER A 76 -9.64 -6.67 -19.57
C SER A 76 -9.69 -7.88 -20.50
N MET A 77 -8.86 -8.90 -20.26
CA MET A 77 -8.92 -10.19 -20.98
C MET A 77 -10.26 -10.90 -20.76
N SER A 78 -10.78 -10.92 -19.53
CA SER A 78 -12.10 -11.50 -19.23
C SER A 78 -13.23 -10.74 -19.92
N ALA A 79 -13.06 -9.44 -20.19
CA ALA A 79 -14.02 -8.60 -20.89
C ALA A 79 -14.03 -8.80 -22.42
N TRP A 80 -13.16 -9.65 -22.98
CA TRP A 80 -13.06 -9.91 -24.41
C TRP A 80 -14.41 -10.35 -25.04
N GLN A 81 -14.75 -9.78 -26.21
CA GLN A 81 -16.03 -10.02 -26.89
C GLN A 81 -16.22 -11.47 -27.31
N GLY A 82 -15.13 -12.16 -27.70
CA GLY A 82 -15.18 -13.58 -28.04
C GLY A 82 -15.69 -14.44 -26.88
N LEU A 83 -15.32 -14.09 -25.66
CA LEU A 83 -15.78 -14.79 -24.46
C LEU A 83 -17.27 -14.55 -24.20
N PHE A 84 -17.78 -13.33 -24.46
CA PHE A 84 -19.21 -13.02 -24.38
C PHE A 84 -20.04 -13.85 -25.37
N ILE A 85 -19.58 -13.94 -26.62
CA ILE A 85 -20.23 -14.76 -27.65
C ILE A 85 -20.19 -16.24 -27.22
N ALA A 86 -19.05 -16.73 -26.73
CA ALA A 86 -18.91 -18.11 -26.27
C ALA A 86 -19.89 -18.44 -25.12
N VAL A 87 -20.02 -17.56 -24.12
CA VAL A 87 -21.02 -17.73 -23.04
C VAL A 87 -22.43 -17.77 -23.62
N THR A 88 -22.75 -16.86 -24.54
CA THR A 88 -24.10 -16.76 -25.13
C THR A 88 -24.45 -18.01 -25.94
N VAL A 89 -23.56 -18.45 -26.83
CA VAL A 89 -23.75 -19.65 -27.66
C VAL A 89 -23.85 -20.91 -26.80
N LEU A 90 -22.92 -21.10 -25.85
CA LEU A 90 -22.96 -22.25 -24.95
C LEU A 90 -24.21 -22.23 -24.06
N GLY A 91 -24.67 -21.05 -23.65
CA GLY A 91 -25.91 -20.87 -22.89
C GLY A 91 -27.14 -21.31 -23.70
N LEU A 92 -27.25 -20.89 -24.97
CA LEU A 92 -28.32 -21.31 -25.86
C LEU A 92 -28.29 -22.83 -26.11
N VAL A 93 -27.12 -23.39 -26.42
CA VAL A 93 -26.95 -24.84 -26.61
C VAL A 93 -27.33 -25.59 -25.33
N PHE A 94 -26.95 -25.08 -24.16
CA PHE A 94 -27.34 -25.66 -22.87
C PHE A 94 -28.86 -25.65 -22.68
N CYS A 95 -29.54 -24.53 -22.97
CA CYS A 95 -31.00 -24.44 -22.90
C CYS A 95 -31.69 -25.46 -23.83
N VAL A 96 -31.21 -25.61 -25.07
CA VAL A 96 -31.74 -26.60 -26.02
C VAL A 96 -31.52 -28.03 -25.51
N CYS A 97 -30.37 -28.34 -24.92
CA CYS A 97 -30.10 -29.64 -24.30
C CYS A 97 -30.96 -29.93 -23.06
N VAL A 98 -31.41 -28.89 -22.33
CA VAL A 98 -32.31 -29.05 -21.19
C VAL A 98 -33.74 -29.38 -21.66
N ILE A 99 -34.21 -28.74 -22.73
CA ILE A 99 -35.57 -28.92 -23.25
C ILE A 99 -35.72 -30.22 -24.07
N SER A 100 -34.69 -30.62 -24.82
CA SER A 100 -34.76 -31.77 -25.73
C SER A 100 -34.30 -33.08 -25.07
N PRO A 101 -35.17 -34.09 -24.88
CA PRO A 101 -34.80 -35.36 -24.26
C PRO A 101 -33.80 -36.18 -25.08
N ARG A 102 -33.68 -35.92 -26.39
CA ARG A 102 -32.71 -36.58 -27.29
C ARG A 102 -31.26 -36.17 -27.03
N LEU A 103 -31.03 -35.01 -26.43
CA LEU A 103 -29.68 -34.44 -26.19
C LEU A 103 -29.17 -34.66 -24.76
N ARG A 104 -29.86 -35.50 -23.98
CA ARG A 104 -29.48 -35.88 -22.60
C ARG A 104 -28.02 -36.37 -22.43
N PRO A 105 -27.44 -37.22 -23.32
CA PRO A 105 -26.08 -37.72 -23.09
C PRO A 105 -25.02 -36.61 -23.18
N GLY A 106 -25.20 -35.62 -24.06
CA GLY A 106 -24.28 -34.48 -24.23
C GLY A 106 -24.44 -33.37 -23.19
N ARG A 107 -25.58 -33.33 -22.46
CA ARG A 107 -25.92 -32.24 -21.54
C ARG A 107 -24.85 -31.95 -20.49
N ARG A 108 -24.23 -32.99 -19.91
CA ARG A 108 -23.18 -32.79 -18.88
C ARG A 108 -21.93 -32.14 -19.45
N VAL A 109 -21.55 -32.48 -20.68
CA VAL A 109 -20.38 -31.90 -21.35
C VAL A 109 -20.65 -30.42 -21.65
N VAL A 110 -21.82 -30.12 -22.24
CA VAL A 110 -22.25 -28.74 -22.51
C VAL A 110 -22.35 -27.91 -21.22
N GLN A 111 -22.91 -28.48 -20.15
CA GLN A 111 -22.99 -27.80 -18.85
C GLN A 111 -21.60 -27.48 -18.28
N ARG A 112 -20.66 -28.43 -18.33
CA ARG A 112 -19.28 -28.22 -17.84
C ARG A 112 -18.56 -27.16 -18.68
N LEU A 113 -18.70 -27.20 -20.00
CA LEU A 113 -18.13 -26.19 -20.91
C LEU A 113 -18.75 -24.81 -20.66
N PHE A 114 -20.08 -24.73 -20.56
CA PHE A 114 -20.78 -23.49 -20.24
C PHE A 114 -20.32 -22.91 -18.91
N LEU A 115 -20.30 -23.71 -17.84
CA LEU A 115 -19.82 -23.26 -16.52
C LEU A 115 -18.35 -22.83 -16.54
N PHE A 116 -17.50 -23.53 -17.30
CA PHE A 116 -16.09 -23.17 -17.43
C PHE A 116 -15.91 -21.79 -18.10
N VAL A 117 -16.58 -21.56 -19.23
CA VAL A 117 -16.52 -20.29 -19.96
C VAL A 117 -17.18 -19.16 -19.16
N LEU A 118 -18.30 -19.46 -18.49
CA LEU A 118 -18.98 -18.54 -17.58
C LEU A 118 -18.04 -18.11 -16.44
N LEU A 119 -17.34 -19.07 -15.82
CA LEU A 119 -16.36 -18.79 -14.77
C LEU A 119 -15.23 -17.92 -15.31
N LEU A 120 -14.65 -18.26 -16.46
CA LEU A 120 -13.59 -17.45 -17.08
C LEU A 120 -14.05 -16.01 -17.34
N ARG A 121 -15.32 -15.82 -17.72
CA ARG A 121 -15.94 -14.51 -17.97
C ARG A 121 -16.18 -13.70 -16.71
N PHE A 122 -16.69 -14.34 -15.66
CA PHE A 122 -17.22 -13.63 -14.49
C PHE A 122 -16.30 -13.69 -13.27
N MET A 123 -15.23 -14.50 -13.27
CA MET A 123 -14.33 -14.63 -12.11
C MET A 123 -13.59 -13.34 -11.79
N MET A 124 -12.95 -12.70 -12.78
CA MET A 124 -12.22 -11.44 -12.54
C MET A 124 -13.14 -10.28 -12.14
N PRO A 125 -14.30 -10.06 -12.81
CA PRO A 125 -15.28 -9.09 -12.34
C PRO A 125 -15.76 -9.37 -10.91
N ALA A 126 -16.03 -10.63 -10.57
CA ALA A 126 -16.48 -10.99 -9.23
C ALA A 126 -15.40 -10.73 -8.16
N ILE A 127 -14.13 -11.05 -8.43
CA ILE A 127 -13.00 -10.70 -7.56
C ILE A 127 -12.92 -9.18 -7.37
N SER A 128 -13.07 -8.39 -8.44
CA SER A 128 -13.02 -6.92 -8.36
C SER A 128 -14.09 -6.34 -7.44
N VAL A 129 -15.33 -6.83 -7.57
CA VAL A 129 -16.47 -6.39 -6.75
C VAL A 129 -16.29 -6.83 -5.30
N ALA A 130 -15.91 -8.09 -5.06
CA ALA A 130 -15.67 -8.60 -3.73
C ALA A 130 -14.56 -7.80 -3.02
N ASN A 131 -13.46 -7.52 -3.72
CA ASN A 131 -12.34 -6.77 -3.17
C ASN A 131 -12.73 -5.32 -2.82
N ASP A 132 -13.55 -4.66 -3.66
CA ASP A 132 -14.04 -3.31 -3.36
C ASP A 132 -14.97 -3.30 -2.14
N TRP A 133 -15.85 -4.30 -2.03
CA TRP A 133 -16.76 -4.44 -0.89
C TRP A 133 -16.01 -4.66 0.43
N VAL A 134 -15.06 -5.60 0.46
CA VAL A 134 -14.26 -5.85 1.67
C VAL A 134 -13.41 -4.64 2.03
N TYR A 135 -12.82 -3.96 1.03
CA TYR A 135 -12.05 -2.74 1.26
C TYR A 135 -12.87 -1.66 1.96
N ARG A 136 -14.05 -1.30 1.42
CA ARG A 136 -14.92 -0.26 1.99
C ARG A 136 -15.40 -0.61 3.40
N THR A 137 -15.66 -1.89 3.65
CA THR A 137 -16.22 -2.34 4.92
C THR A 137 -15.17 -2.40 6.03
N PHE A 138 -13.95 -2.82 5.72
CA PHE A 138 -12.95 -3.15 6.75
C PHE A 138 -11.63 -2.39 6.66
N LEU A 139 -11.22 -1.92 5.48
CA LEU A 139 -9.86 -1.39 5.26
C LEU A 139 -9.82 0.12 4.95
N GLU A 140 -10.94 0.72 4.56
CA GLU A 140 -10.99 2.11 4.12
C GLU A 140 -10.61 3.07 5.24
N ALA A 141 -11.13 2.86 6.45
CA ALA A 141 -10.83 3.68 7.62
C ALA A 141 -9.32 3.65 7.96
N ASP A 142 -8.73 2.45 8.04
CA ASP A 142 -7.31 2.27 8.35
C ASP A 142 -6.41 2.87 7.26
N TYR A 143 -6.79 2.69 5.98
CA TYR A 143 -6.05 3.27 4.86
C TYR A 143 -6.02 4.80 4.92
N VAL A 144 -7.19 5.43 5.08
CA VAL A 144 -7.31 6.89 5.07
C VAL A 144 -6.59 7.49 6.27
N SER A 145 -6.79 6.93 7.46
CA SER A 145 -6.12 7.38 8.68
C SER A 145 -4.61 7.23 8.59
N ALA A 146 -4.11 6.04 8.23
CA ALA A 146 -2.66 5.80 8.18
C ALA A 146 -1.98 6.62 7.06
N SER A 147 -2.62 6.77 5.91
CA SER A 147 -2.06 7.60 4.82
C SER A 147 -1.98 9.08 5.20
N ALA A 148 -2.97 9.59 5.95
CA ALA A 148 -2.96 10.98 6.41
C ALA A 148 -1.84 11.22 7.44
N THR A 149 -1.75 10.36 8.46
CA THR A 149 -0.70 10.43 9.49
C THR A 149 0.69 10.32 8.88
N LEU A 150 0.90 9.39 7.94
CA LEU A 150 2.18 9.23 7.25
C LEU A 150 2.56 10.49 6.44
N THR A 151 1.59 11.11 5.77
CA THR A 151 1.83 12.37 5.02
C THR A 151 2.19 13.52 5.96
N GLN A 152 1.52 13.62 7.10
CA GLN A 152 1.82 14.64 8.11
C GLN A 152 3.21 14.44 8.73
N ALA A 153 3.57 13.21 9.08
CA ALA A 153 4.89 12.89 9.61
C ALA A 153 6.00 13.17 8.59
N GLN A 154 5.78 12.87 7.31
CA GLN A 154 6.68 13.23 6.22
C GLN A 154 6.92 14.74 6.15
N GLN A 155 5.85 15.55 6.24
CA GLN A 155 5.94 17.00 6.20
C GLN A 155 6.68 17.56 7.42
N ALA A 156 6.43 17.00 8.62
CA ALA A 156 7.12 17.40 9.84
C ALA A 156 8.64 17.20 9.72
N ILE A 157 9.09 16.00 9.32
CA ILE A 157 10.53 15.72 9.10
C ILE A 157 11.11 16.67 8.04
N GLY A 158 10.37 16.94 6.96
CA GLY A 158 10.80 17.86 5.91
C GLY A 158 11.01 19.29 6.40
N GLN A 159 10.10 19.81 7.22
CA GLN A 159 10.20 21.16 7.80
C GLN A 159 11.37 21.27 8.78
N ILE A 160 11.59 20.26 9.62
CA ILE A 160 12.73 20.25 10.56
C ILE A 160 14.05 20.25 9.79
N ASN A 161 14.15 19.43 8.73
CA ASN A 161 15.35 19.42 7.86
C ASN A 161 15.62 20.77 7.19
N GLU A 162 14.58 21.44 6.70
CA GLU A 162 14.71 22.75 6.06
C GLU A 162 15.21 23.78 7.07
N ALA A 163 14.63 23.82 8.28
CA ALA A 163 15.06 24.71 9.36
C ALA A 163 16.53 24.50 9.75
N VAL A 164 16.97 23.25 9.93
CA VAL A 164 18.38 22.91 10.25
C VAL A 164 19.32 23.31 9.11
N THR A 165 18.89 23.17 7.85
CA THR A 165 19.70 23.53 6.68
C THR A 165 19.85 25.04 6.55
N THR A 166 18.81 25.82 6.84
CA THR A 166 18.84 27.30 6.82
C THR A 166 19.73 27.86 7.93
N GLU A 167 19.66 27.32 9.15
CA GLU A 167 20.53 27.73 10.27
C GLU A 167 22.03 27.53 9.96
N ARG A 168 22.38 26.54 9.12
CA ARG A 168 23.77 26.27 8.72
C ARG A 168 24.37 27.31 7.76
N GLN A 169 23.55 28.03 7.01
CA GLN A 169 24.01 28.98 5.99
C GLN A 169 24.31 30.38 6.54
N GLU A 170 23.88 30.70 7.76
CA GLU A 170 24.22 31.97 8.42
C GLU A 170 25.56 31.87 9.17
N THR A 171 26.68 32.07 8.47
CA THR A 171 28.00 32.24 9.09
C THR A 171 28.14 33.62 9.75
N PRO A 172 28.46 33.74 11.06
CA PRO A 172 28.61 35.04 11.72
C PRO A 172 30.06 35.56 11.65
N ASP A 173 30.24 36.75 11.06
CA ASP A 173 31.54 37.44 10.98
C ASP A 173 31.86 38.31 12.22
N SER A 174 30.92 38.54 13.15
CA SER A 174 31.09 39.55 14.22
C SER A 174 31.37 39.00 15.62
N PHE A 175 32.23 39.67 16.38
CA PHE A 175 32.50 39.37 17.80
C PHE A 175 31.26 39.59 18.70
N MET A 176 30.32 40.43 18.27
CA MET A 176 29.01 40.59 18.92
C MET A 176 28.13 39.33 18.75
N ASP A 177 28.33 38.59 17.65
CA ASP A 177 27.63 37.34 17.38
C ASP A 177 28.16 36.21 18.28
N ARG A 178 29.41 36.30 18.74
CA ARG A 178 29.99 35.36 19.72
C ARG A 178 29.40 35.50 21.13
N ALA A 179 28.94 36.70 21.50
CA ALA A 179 28.23 36.92 22.75
C ALA A 179 26.76 36.46 22.65
N ARG A 180 26.11 36.73 21.51
CA ARG A 180 24.78 36.17 21.19
C ARG A 180 24.81 34.65 21.09
N SER A 181 25.87 34.06 20.57
CA SER A 181 25.99 32.60 20.40
C SER A 181 26.05 31.86 21.73
N LEU A 182 26.58 32.47 22.80
CA LEU A 182 26.58 31.87 24.14
C LEU A 182 25.19 31.87 24.78
N TYR A 183 24.40 32.93 24.58
CA TYR A 183 22.99 32.97 25.00
C TYR A 183 22.13 32.02 24.16
N ASN A 184 22.36 32.00 22.85
CA ASN A 184 21.70 31.07 21.93
C ASN A 184 22.10 29.61 22.19
N LEU A 185 23.30 29.32 22.72
CA LEU A 185 23.73 27.97 23.09
C LEU A 185 22.84 27.35 24.18
N ALA A 186 22.46 28.16 25.17
CA ALA A 186 21.61 27.71 26.28
C ALA A 186 20.15 27.48 25.82
N LEU A 187 19.67 28.28 24.87
CA LEU A 187 18.37 28.05 24.21
C LEU A 187 18.43 26.87 23.22
N ALA A 188 19.54 26.67 22.54
CA ALA A 188 19.74 25.61 21.55
C ALA A 188 19.75 24.21 22.16
N GLN A 189 20.23 24.05 23.39
CA GLN A 189 20.16 22.74 24.08
C GLN A 189 18.71 22.30 24.32
N ILE A 190 17.84 23.22 24.74
CA ILE A 190 16.39 22.95 24.91
C ILE A 190 15.73 22.66 23.56
N ASP A 191 16.20 23.30 22.48
CA ASP A 191 15.65 23.12 21.13
C ASP A 191 16.12 21.80 20.48
N ILE A 192 17.34 21.32 20.79
CA ILE A 192 17.88 20.04 20.31
C ILE A 192 17.09 18.86 20.88
N ASP A 193 16.88 18.82 22.20
CA ASP A 193 16.13 17.73 22.84
C ASP A 193 14.70 17.67 22.29
N ARG A 194 14.05 18.83 22.11
CA ARG A 194 12.72 18.93 21.49
C ARG A 194 12.71 18.42 20.04
N ARG A 195 13.70 18.80 19.23
CA ARG A 195 13.81 18.33 17.83
C ARG A 195 14.02 16.81 17.77
N LEU A 196 14.83 16.24 18.66
CA LEU A 196 15.02 14.79 18.75
C LEU A 196 13.74 14.06 19.15
N ASP A 197 12.98 14.61 20.10
CA ASP A 197 11.65 14.10 20.47
C ASP A 197 10.66 14.16 19.30
N GLU A 198 10.66 15.26 18.53
CA GLU A 198 9.82 15.41 17.33
C GLU A 198 10.19 14.39 16.25
N TYR A 199 11.49 14.12 16.02
CA TYR A 199 11.94 13.03 15.14
C TYR A 199 11.51 11.65 15.66
N SER A 200 11.59 11.41 16.97
CA SER A 200 11.17 10.15 17.59
C SER A 200 9.67 9.91 17.42
N GLN A 201 8.84 10.93 17.67
CA GLN A 201 7.38 10.85 17.47
C GLN A 201 7.01 10.66 16.00
N ALA A 202 7.70 11.34 15.09
CA ALA A 202 7.51 11.16 13.65
C ALA A 202 7.90 9.74 13.22
N ALA A 203 9.04 9.24 13.72
CA ALA A 203 9.53 7.88 13.48
C ALA A 203 8.52 6.81 13.94
N GLU A 204 7.97 6.96 15.15
CA GLU A 204 6.93 6.06 15.68
C GLU A 204 5.66 6.10 14.82
N SER A 205 5.18 7.31 14.51
CA SER A 205 3.98 7.52 13.69
C SER A 205 4.12 6.94 12.28
N ILE A 206 5.30 7.10 11.66
CA ILE A 206 5.62 6.51 10.36
C ILE A 206 5.62 5.00 10.47
N SER A 207 6.28 4.43 11.48
CA SER A 207 6.37 2.98 11.66
C SER A 207 4.99 2.35 11.79
N GLU A 208 4.15 2.90 12.67
CA GLU A 208 2.79 2.42 12.88
C GLU A 208 1.95 2.53 11.60
N SER A 209 1.95 3.71 10.97
CA SER A 209 1.16 3.96 9.76
C SER A 209 1.62 3.11 8.59
N THR A 210 2.93 2.91 8.45
CA THR A 210 3.53 2.04 7.43
C THR A 210 3.06 0.61 7.60
N ILE A 211 3.10 0.07 8.82
CA ILE A 211 2.64 -1.29 9.10
C ILE A 211 1.15 -1.43 8.80
N ARG A 212 0.32 -0.47 9.23
CA ARG A 212 -1.13 -0.47 8.93
C ARG A 212 -1.38 -0.48 7.42
N LEU A 213 -0.66 0.34 6.66
CA LEU A 213 -0.76 0.35 5.19
C LEU A 213 -0.30 -0.96 4.57
N VAL A 214 0.80 -1.55 5.03
CA VAL A 214 1.25 -2.89 4.60
C VAL A 214 0.12 -3.91 4.79
N VAL A 215 -0.50 -3.95 5.98
CA VAL A 215 -1.61 -4.86 6.26
C VAL A 215 -2.76 -4.65 5.28
N VAL A 216 -3.20 -3.39 5.07
CA VAL A 216 -4.25 -3.06 4.12
C VAL A 216 -3.95 -3.61 2.73
N PHE A 217 -2.74 -3.38 2.20
CA PHE A 217 -2.40 -3.81 0.85
C PHE A 217 -2.15 -5.32 0.73
N VAL A 218 -1.56 -5.96 1.72
CA VAL A 218 -1.41 -7.42 1.75
C VAL A 218 -2.77 -8.10 1.79
N MET A 219 -3.68 -7.58 2.62
CA MET A 219 -5.06 -8.08 2.68
C MET A 219 -5.75 -7.94 1.33
N GLN A 220 -5.64 -6.76 0.72
CA GLN A 220 -6.30 -6.43 -0.54
C GLN A 220 -5.74 -7.18 -1.77
N THR A 221 -4.43 -7.43 -1.80
CA THR A 221 -3.75 -7.97 -3.00
C THR A 221 -3.45 -9.46 -2.95
N LEU A 222 -3.40 -10.05 -1.75
CA LEU A 222 -3.04 -11.45 -1.54
C LEU A 222 -4.15 -12.20 -0.80
N VAL A 223 -4.52 -11.73 0.40
CA VAL A 223 -5.40 -12.51 1.29
C VAL A 223 -6.81 -12.63 0.72
N PHE A 224 -7.46 -11.52 0.36
CA PHE A 224 -8.83 -11.57 -0.15
C PHE A 224 -8.96 -12.27 -1.50
N PRO A 225 -8.09 -12.04 -2.49
CA PRO A 225 -8.15 -12.79 -3.75
C PRO A 225 -8.03 -14.31 -3.55
N LEU A 226 -7.15 -14.76 -2.65
CA LEU A 226 -6.97 -16.19 -2.36
C LEU A 226 -8.19 -16.79 -1.64
N ILE A 227 -8.71 -16.11 -0.61
CA ILE A 227 -9.92 -16.55 0.10
C ILE A 227 -11.10 -16.61 -0.87
N PHE A 228 -11.27 -15.58 -1.70
CA PHE A 228 -12.33 -15.53 -2.70
C PHE A 228 -12.23 -16.70 -3.68
N LEU A 229 -11.03 -16.97 -4.20
CA LEU A 229 -10.79 -18.08 -5.11
C LEU A 229 -11.09 -19.44 -4.44
N PHE A 230 -10.70 -19.62 -3.18
CA PHE A 230 -11.01 -20.82 -2.41
C PHE A 230 -12.53 -21.03 -2.24
N VAL A 231 -13.25 -19.99 -1.80
CA VAL A 231 -14.71 -20.03 -1.62
C VAL A 231 -15.43 -20.29 -2.94
N MET A 232 -15.02 -19.59 -4.01
CA MET A 232 -15.62 -19.71 -5.34
C MET A 232 -15.43 -21.12 -5.91
N LEU A 233 -14.21 -21.67 -5.84
CA LEU A 233 -13.94 -23.04 -6.27
C LEU A 233 -14.73 -24.07 -5.44
N GLY A 234 -14.89 -23.84 -4.14
CA GLY A 234 -15.75 -24.66 -3.28
C GLY A 234 -17.21 -24.66 -3.75
N LEU A 235 -17.75 -23.49 -4.08
CA LEU A 235 -19.13 -23.34 -4.57
C LEU A 235 -19.32 -24.03 -5.93
N ILE A 236 -18.38 -23.84 -6.86
CA ILE A 236 -18.41 -24.46 -8.18
C ILE A 236 -18.35 -25.99 -8.08
N ARG A 237 -17.48 -26.53 -7.21
CA ARG A 237 -17.40 -27.97 -6.99
C ARG A 237 -18.72 -28.54 -6.47
N ARG A 238 -19.41 -27.83 -5.57
CA ARG A 238 -20.74 -28.22 -5.07
C ARG A 238 -21.83 -28.17 -6.16
N LEU A 239 -21.78 -27.17 -7.03
CA LEU A 239 -22.71 -27.03 -8.17
C LEU A 239 -22.43 -28.04 -9.29
N ALA A 240 -21.18 -28.43 -9.47
CA ALA A 240 -20.74 -29.38 -10.48
C ALA A 240 -20.79 -30.85 -10.01
N SER A 241 -20.80 -31.10 -8.69
CA SER A 241 -21.01 -32.45 -8.17
C SER A 241 -22.45 -32.87 -8.41
N PRO A 242 -22.72 -34.06 -8.99
CA PRO A 242 -24.07 -34.55 -9.12
C PRO A 242 -24.66 -34.65 -7.72
N TRP A 243 -25.81 -34.00 -7.50
CA TRP A 243 -26.64 -34.27 -6.34
C TRP A 243 -26.88 -35.78 -6.31
N SER A 244 -26.19 -36.48 -5.41
CA SER A 244 -26.46 -37.89 -5.12
C SER A 244 -27.84 -37.95 -4.47
N ARG A 245 -28.85 -38.24 -5.28
CA ARG A 245 -30.12 -38.82 -4.85
C ARG A 245 -30.41 -39.99 -5.76
#